data_AF-A0A956GXW8-F1
#
_entry.id   AF-A0A956GXW8-F1
#
_cell.length_a   1.000
_cell.length_b   1.000
_cell.length_c   1.000
_cell.angle_alpha   90.00
_cell.angle_beta   90.00
_cell.angle_gamma   90.00
#
_symmetry.space_group_name_H-M   'P 1'
#
loop_
_entity.id
_entity.type
_entity.pdbx_description
1 polymer ?
#
loop_
_entity_poly.entity_id
_entity_poly.type
_entity_poly.pdbx_seq_one_letter_code
_entity_poly.pdbx_strand_id
1 'polypeptide(L)'
;MAERRTARRAMMLSLWISSLGSSALVGCGPNLLPNNNFGSAGDGQDDAQGSGSDAGLGDDGGSSGADGPGTAGSSSDGGSSDSGSGDGSGSSDGGSGNNDGIDGGSDTMTGDGPSSDGMDGVDGMDTWGIPPDVTNEPCNPLAQDCFPTHKCVPYATVEGSPFLDADKCMPILGDKSWGQPCTLSGWSEAQDDCDGEGFCWNLHWIEGQLQGTCVPFCVGSPQNLMCPAGWNCLFSGAIALCSKQCDPLMQDCPLDYGCYWTGNAFDCSLVGTPAGDLESCDMHNDCLPGFACVGKALVPTCTGGDPNCCTPWCDVTAPDSCQAPRSCVAFFDEGQAPPGYADVGLCVI
;
A
#
# COMPACT_ATOMS: atom_id res chain seq x y z
N MET A 1 -55.76 -47.58 -11.40
CA MET A 1 -56.63 -47.27 -12.54
C MET A 1 -55.87 -46.37 -13.49
N ALA A 2 -55.87 -46.74 -14.78
CA ALA A 2 -55.54 -45.95 -15.97
C ALA A 2 -54.17 -45.22 -16.02
N GLU A 3 -53.22 -45.64 -16.88
CA GLU A 3 -53.16 -45.38 -18.34
C GLU A 3 -52.99 -43.88 -18.67
N ARG A 4 -52.22 -43.40 -19.65
CA ARG A 4 -51.30 -43.94 -20.68
C ARG A 4 -50.84 -42.71 -21.51
N ARG A 5 -49.61 -42.78 -22.04
CA ARG A 5 -49.15 -42.29 -23.39
C ARG A 5 -49.23 -40.76 -23.63
N THR A 6 -48.38 -40.08 -24.41
CA THR A 6 -47.87 -40.32 -25.77
C THR A 6 -46.84 -39.19 -26.03
N ALA A 7 -45.55 -39.40 -26.21
CA ALA A 7 -44.80 -39.66 -27.46
C ALA A 7 -44.94 -38.64 -28.63
N ARG A 8 -43.79 -38.01 -28.96
CA ARG A 8 -43.13 -37.90 -30.31
C ARG A 8 -43.33 -36.69 -31.24
N ARG A 9 -42.17 -36.24 -31.77
CA ARG A 9 -41.81 -35.78 -33.15
C ARG A 9 -42.24 -34.34 -33.54
N ALA A 10 -41.56 -33.59 -34.41
CA ALA A 10 -40.30 -33.65 -35.18
C ALA A 10 -40.17 -32.36 -36.04
N MET A 11 -39.03 -32.22 -36.73
CA MET A 11 -38.72 -31.38 -37.92
C MET A 11 -38.32 -29.91 -37.67
N MET A 12 -37.09 -29.46 -38.00
CA MET A 12 -36.33 -29.37 -39.28
C MET A 12 -36.66 -28.14 -40.14
N LEU A 13 -35.60 -27.62 -40.77
CA LEU A 13 -35.43 -26.60 -41.82
C LEU A 13 -35.17 -25.15 -41.35
N SER A 14 -34.26 -24.34 -41.92
CA SER A 14 -33.15 -24.48 -42.88
C SER A 14 -32.76 -23.09 -43.41
N LEU A 15 -31.51 -22.95 -43.88
CA LEU A 15 -30.97 -21.95 -44.84
C LEU A 15 -30.77 -20.50 -44.35
N TRP A 16 -29.61 -19.82 -44.47
CA TRP A 16 -28.46 -19.69 -45.42
C TRP A 16 -28.46 -18.25 -45.99
N ILE A 17 -27.26 -17.63 -46.08
CA ILE A 17 -26.73 -16.56 -46.97
C ILE A 17 -25.61 -15.85 -46.17
N SER A 18 -24.31 -16.14 -46.34
CA SER A 18 -23.37 -15.81 -47.45
C SER A 18 -23.19 -14.28 -47.63
N SER A 19 -22.12 -13.63 -47.15
CA SER A 19 -20.69 -13.62 -47.59
C SER A 19 -20.32 -12.34 -48.36
N LEU A 20 -19.01 -12.01 -48.34
CA LEU A 20 -18.21 -10.98 -49.06
C LEU A 20 -17.84 -9.79 -48.17
N GLY A 21 -16.59 -9.35 -48.02
CA GLY A 21 -15.32 -9.57 -48.75
C GLY A 21 -14.55 -8.24 -48.67
N SER A 22 -13.30 -8.16 -48.21
CA SER A 22 -12.06 -8.10 -49.02
C SER A 22 -11.06 -7.24 -48.18
N SER A 23 -9.92 -7.74 -47.72
CA SER A 23 -8.62 -7.92 -48.42
C SER A 23 -7.79 -6.64 -48.65
N ALA A 24 -6.56 -6.67 -48.10
CA ALA A 24 -5.27 -6.06 -48.53
C ALA A 24 -4.62 -5.20 -47.44
N LEU A 25 -3.30 -5.10 -47.26
CA LEU A 25 -2.07 -5.93 -47.41
C LEU A 25 -0.89 -4.96 -47.08
N VAL A 26 0.26 -5.50 -46.63
CA VAL A 26 1.61 -4.86 -46.51
C VAL A 26 1.80 -3.94 -45.27
N GLY A 27 2.86 -3.96 -44.45
CA GLY A 27 4.12 -4.71 -44.37
C GLY A 27 5.16 -3.93 -43.52
N CYS A 28 6.07 -4.67 -42.85
CA CYS A 28 7.38 -4.27 -42.25
C CYS A 28 7.46 -3.64 -40.82
N GLY A 29 8.21 -4.31 -39.94
CA GLY A 29 9.22 -3.67 -39.06
C GLY A 29 8.97 -3.69 -37.53
N PRO A 30 9.87 -4.27 -36.70
CA PRO A 30 9.74 -4.34 -35.25
C PRO A 30 10.44 -3.15 -34.57
N ASN A 31 9.77 -2.48 -33.63
CA ASN A 31 10.35 -1.90 -32.42
C ASN A 31 9.33 -1.01 -31.67
N LEU A 32 9.50 -1.01 -30.34
CA LEU A 32 8.92 -0.14 -29.32
C LEU A 32 7.51 -0.51 -28.85
N LEU A 33 7.50 -1.24 -27.74
CA LEU A 33 6.42 -1.28 -26.77
C LEU A 33 5.85 0.14 -26.59
N PRO A 34 4.55 0.37 -26.83
CA PRO A 34 3.93 1.64 -26.51
C PRO A 34 3.88 1.77 -24.98
N ASN A 35 4.24 2.95 -24.47
CA ASN A 35 4.02 3.38 -23.10
C ASN A 35 2.67 2.89 -22.58
N ASN A 36 2.69 1.86 -21.72
CA ASN A 36 1.50 1.36 -21.04
C ASN A 36 1.19 2.32 -19.90
N ASN A 37 0.46 3.38 -20.27
CA ASN A 37 -0.31 4.19 -19.35
C ASN A 37 -1.39 3.28 -18.75
N PHE A 38 -1.07 2.63 -17.63
CA PHE A 38 -2.06 1.94 -16.80
C PHE A 38 -3.09 2.99 -16.36
N GLY A 39 -4.36 2.74 -16.70
CA GLY A 39 -5.40 3.76 -16.77
C GLY A 39 -5.64 4.52 -15.47
N SER A 40 -5.39 5.83 -15.50
CA SER A 40 -6.25 6.78 -14.79
C SER A 40 -7.59 6.86 -15.53
N ALA A 41 -8.67 6.68 -14.78
CA ALA A 41 -10.03 6.99 -15.22
C ALA A 41 -10.10 8.43 -15.77
N GLY A 42 -10.80 8.60 -16.89
CA GLY A 42 -10.78 9.82 -17.68
C GLY A 42 -11.62 10.95 -17.12
N ASP A 43 -11.06 12.16 -17.17
CA ASP A 43 -11.80 13.42 -17.15
C ASP A 43 -11.96 13.94 -18.58
N GLY A 44 -13.22 14.22 -18.94
CA GLY A 44 -13.61 14.82 -20.20
C GLY A 44 -13.16 16.27 -20.29
N GLN A 45 -12.57 16.61 -21.43
CA GLN A 45 -12.05 17.92 -21.78
C GLN A 45 -12.96 18.54 -22.85
N ASP A 46 -13.48 19.74 -22.62
CA ASP A 46 -14.00 20.64 -23.64
C ASP A 46 -13.52 22.08 -23.37
N ASP A 47 -12.50 22.47 -24.13
CA ASP A 47 -12.29 23.71 -24.90
C ASP A 47 -12.37 25.14 -24.29
N ALA A 48 -11.17 25.74 -24.28
CA ALA A 48 -10.75 26.93 -25.06
C ALA A 48 -11.03 28.38 -24.56
N GLN A 49 -9.96 29.15 -24.30
CA GLN A 49 -9.41 30.23 -25.18
C GLN A 49 -8.55 31.26 -24.41
N GLY A 50 -7.49 31.77 -25.09
CA GLY A 50 -6.80 33.04 -24.81
C GLY A 50 -5.31 32.90 -24.47
N SER A 51 -4.37 32.92 -25.43
CA SER A 51 -3.79 34.09 -26.14
C SER A 51 -3.06 35.10 -25.23
N GLY A 52 -1.73 35.20 -25.36
CA GLY A 52 -0.95 36.31 -24.78
C GLY A 52 0.56 36.09 -24.77
N SER A 53 1.22 36.55 -25.83
CA SER A 53 2.67 36.71 -26.04
C SER A 53 3.33 37.75 -25.11
N ASP A 54 4.60 37.56 -24.71
CA ASP A 54 5.70 38.51 -25.01
C ASP A 54 7.13 38.03 -24.58
N ALA A 55 8.11 38.68 -25.23
CA ALA A 55 9.59 38.63 -25.18
C ALA A 55 10.25 38.54 -23.76
N GLY A 56 11.53 38.19 -23.54
CA GLY A 56 12.76 38.09 -24.34
C GLY A 56 13.97 38.49 -23.45
N LEU A 57 15.20 38.14 -23.91
CA LEU A 57 16.55 38.60 -23.44
C LEU A 57 17.06 38.01 -22.09
N GLY A 58 18.33 37.62 -21.86
CA GLY A 58 19.63 37.58 -22.57
C GLY A 58 20.53 36.61 -21.75
N ASP A 59 21.43 35.80 -22.33
CA ASP A 59 22.80 36.08 -22.81
C ASP A 59 23.76 36.70 -21.79
N ASP A 60 24.69 35.88 -21.27
CA ASP A 60 26.00 36.19 -20.65
C ASP A 60 26.75 34.84 -20.50
N GLY A 61 27.74 34.49 -21.34
CA GLY A 61 29.18 34.79 -21.14
C GLY A 61 29.74 34.11 -19.88
N GLY A 62 30.66 33.13 -19.85
CA GLY A 62 31.78 32.78 -20.73
C GLY A 62 33.11 32.90 -19.96
N SER A 63 33.81 31.77 -19.71
CA SER A 63 35.29 31.63 -19.51
C SER A 63 35.60 30.36 -18.69
N SER A 64 36.14 29.28 -19.25
CA SER A 64 37.54 29.05 -19.69
C SER A 64 38.50 28.67 -18.56
N GLY A 65 39.10 27.49 -18.65
CA GLY A 65 40.23 27.07 -17.82
C GLY A 65 40.49 25.57 -17.91
N ALA A 66 41.12 25.14 -19.00
CA ALA A 66 41.71 23.81 -19.15
C ALA A 66 43.10 23.78 -18.49
N ASP A 67 43.49 22.63 -17.93
CA ASP A 67 44.87 22.11 -17.98
C ASP A 67 44.93 20.64 -17.52
N GLY A 68 45.01 19.74 -18.49
CA GLY A 68 46.14 18.84 -18.68
C GLY A 68 46.33 17.57 -17.81
N PRO A 69 46.81 16.44 -18.39
CA PRO A 69 46.71 15.11 -17.80
C PRO A 69 48.02 14.59 -17.19
N GLY A 70 47.92 13.67 -16.22
CA GLY A 70 49.06 12.97 -15.61
C GLY A 70 48.86 11.45 -15.64
N THR A 71 49.78 10.78 -16.33
CA THR A 71 49.86 9.35 -16.63
C THR A 71 50.51 8.50 -15.52
N ALA A 72 50.04 7.25 -15.46
CA ALA A 72 50.77 5.99 -15.17
C ALA A 72 51.62 5.81 -13.89
N GLY A 73 51.34 4.71 -13.16
CA GLY A 73 52.25 4.12 -12.19
C GLY A 73 51.68 2.87 -11.53
N SER A 74 52.19 1.70 -11.92
CA SER A 74 51.78 0.35 -11.51
C SER A 74 52.29 -0.10 -10.13
N SER A 75 51.71 -1.22 -9.66
CA SER A 75 52.37 -2.38 -9.01
C SER A 75 52.26 -2.58 -7.48
N SER A 76 51.40 -3.57 -7.15
CA SER A 76 51.64 -4.82 -6.38
C SER A 76 52.00 -4.86 -4.88
N ASP A 77 51.59 -6.01 -4.32
CA ASP A 77 51.86 -6.65 -3.00
C ASP A 77 50.88 -6.28 -1.87
N GLY A 78 50.29 -7.21 -1.10
CA GLY A 78 50.43 -8.65 -1.00
C GLY A 78 50.07 -9.12 0.42
N GLY A 79 49.23 -10.17 0.55
CA GLY A 79 49.03 -11.01 1.74
C GLY A 79 48.26 -10.40 2.93
N SER A 80 47.65 -11.14 3.84
CA SER A 80 47.35 -12.57 3.96
C SER A 80 46.42 -12.72 5.19
N SER A 81 45.47 -13.65 5.11
CA SER A 81 44.89 -14.49 6.18
C SER A 81 44.92 -14.03 7.65
N ASP A 82 43.74 -14.05 8.31
CA ASP A 82 43.66 -14.81 9.57
C ASP A 82 42.26 -15.40 9.84
N SER A 83 42.29 -16.62 10.36
CA SER A 83 41.16 -17.49 10.66
C SER A 83 40.92 -17.48 12.17
N GLY A 84 39.66 -17.56 12.60
CA GLY A 84 39.33 -17.69 14.02
C GLY A 84 37.97 -18.35 14.25
N SER A 85 37.96 -19.69 14.23
CA SER A 85 36.89 -20.53 14.77
C SER A 85 37.00 -20.61 16.30
N GLY A 86 35.85 -20.65 16.99
CA GLY A 86 35.79 -20.92 18.43
C GLY A 86 34.39 -21.35 18.88
N ASP A 87 34.20 -22.66 19.00
CA ASP A 87 33.07 -23.35 19.65
C ASP A 87 32.98 -23.04 21.16
N GLY A 88 31.79 -23.20 21.74
CA GLY A 88 31.66 -23.23 23.21
C GLY A 88 30.24 -23.28 23.78
N SER A 89 29.58 -24.44 23.63
CA SER A 89 28.76 -25.18 24.62
C SER A 89 28.08 -24.47 25.80
N GLY A 90 26.80 -24.81 26.02
CA GLY A 90 25.92 -24.26 27.06
C GLY A 90 26.09 -24.80 28.49
N SER A 91 25.16 -24.37 29.35
CA SER A 91 24.93 -24.94 30.67
C SER A 91 23.52 -24.64 31.17
N SER A 92 22.86 -25.69 31.66
CA SER A 92 21.55 -25.69 32.31
C SER A 92 21.66 -25.53 33.84
N ASP A 93 20.50 -25.26 34.44
CA ASP A 93 20.03 -25.56 35.80
C ASP A 93 20.46 -24.71 37.01
N GLY A 94 19.42 -24.21 37.70
CA GLY A 94 19.20 -24.56 39.10
C GLY A 94 19.01 -23.39 40.08
N GLY A 95 17.86 -23.36 40.78
CA GLY A 95 17.83 -22.85 42.16
C GLY A 95 16.58 -22.10 42.62
N SER A 96 15.65 -22.83 43.24
CA SER A 96 14.53 -22.34 44.06
C SER A 96 14.94 -21.52 45.29
N GLY A 97 14.07 -20.56 45.64
CA GLY A 97 13.42 -20.41 46.96
C GLY A 97 14.24 -20.07 48.21
N ASN A 98 13.98 -18.93 48.85
CA ASN A 98 13.12 -18.85 50.04
C ASN A 98 13.01 -17.43 50.63
N ASN A 99 11.79 -17.16 51.11
CA ASN A 99 11.28 -16.25 52.15
C ASN A 99 12.25 -15.41 53.01
N ASP A 100 11.83 -14.17 53.28
CA ASP A 100 11.43 -13.61 54.59
C ASP A 100 10.92 -12.17 54.29
N GLY A 101 9.75 -11.67 54.68
CA GLY A 101 8.95 -11.90 55.88
C GLY A 101 9.19 -10.76 56.88
N ILE A 102 8.29 -9.77 56.98
CA ILE A 102 7.72 -9.18 58.21
C ILE A 102 7.05 -7.79 57.98
N ASP A 103 5.81 -7.71 58.50
CA ASP A 103 4.97 -6.60 59.02
C ASP A 103 4.82 -5.27 58.25
N GLY A 104 3.63 -4.67 58.21
CA GLY A 104 2.43 -4.84 59.03
C GLY A 104 1.77 -3.48 59.21
N GLY A 105 0.47 -3.37 58.96
CA GLY A 105 -0.25 -2.09 59.05
C GLY A 105 -1.68 -2.18 58.51
N SER A 106 -2.54 -2.87 59.27
CA SER A 106 -3.99 -2.80 59.17
C SER A 106 -4.49 -1.41 59.56
N ASP A 107 -5.50 -0.89 58.86
CA ASP A 107 -6.65 -0.22 59.50
C ASP A 107 -7.84 -0.10 58.54
N THR A 108 -8.84 -0.93 58.85
CA THR A 108 -10.24 -0.84 58.42
C THR A 108 -10.96 0.30 59.13
N MET A 109 -11.73 1.10 58.38
CA MET A 109 -12.86 1.86 58.93
C MET A 109 -14.05 1.77 57.97
N THR A 110 -15.11 1.10 58.43
CA THR A 110 -16.50 1.22 57.95
C THR A 110 -17.22 2.32 58.74
N GLY A 111 -18.10 3.09 58.10
CA GLY A 111 -19.10 3.89 58.81
C GLY A 111 -19.78 4.99 57.99
N ASP A 112 -20.98 4.66 57.49
CA ASP A 112 -22.23 5.45 57.47
C ASP A 112 -22.30 6.90 56.92
N GLY A 113 -23.21 7.11 55.96
CA GLY A 113 -23.87 8.42 55.70
C GLY A 113 -24.93 8.75 56.77
N PRO A 114 -25.68 9.89 56.72
CA PRO A 114 -26.25 10.50 55.51
C PRO A 114 -26.37 12.06 55.47
N SER A 115 -26.93 12.54 54.36
CA SER A 115 -27.76 13.76 54.17
C SER A 115 -27.14 15.16 53.96
N SER A 116 -27.47 15.69 52.77
CA SER A 116 -27.96 17.03 52.40
C SER A 116 -27.33 18.28 53.04
N ASP A 117 -26.81 19.18 52.20
CA ASP A 117 -27.44 20.47 51.87
C ASP A 117 -26.54 21.25 50.90
N GLY A 118 -27.15 21.90 49.91
CA GLY A 118 -26.46 22.53 48.79
C GLY A 118 -25.74 23.82 49.13
N MET A 119 -24.78 24.18 48.27
CA MET A 119 -24.45 25.57 47.95
C MET A 119 -24.10 25.68 46.46
N ASP A 120 -24.87 26.52 45.77
CA ASP A 120 -24.47 27.18 44.54
C ASP A 120 -23.17 27.97 44.80
N GLY A 121 -22.17 27.73 43.97
CA GLY A 121 -20.86 28.36 44.04
C GLY A 121 -20.12 28.17 42.74
N VAL A 122 -20.62 28.84 41.69
CA VAL A 122 -19.81 29.14 40.51
C VAL A 122 -18.69 30.09 40.95
N ASP A 123 -17.45 29.61 40.95
CA ASP A 123 -16.25 30.41 40.66
C ASP A 123 -15.01 29.51 40.62
N GLY A 124 -14.41 29.42 39.44
CA GLY A 124 -12.99 29.10 39.28
C GLY A 124 -12.55 27.68 39.62
N MET A 125 -13.08 26.67 38.92
CA MET A 125 -12.30 25.44 38.73
C MET A 125 -11.32 25.67 37.59
N ASP A 126 -10.05 25.85 37.94
CA ASP A 126 -8.92 25.74 37.05
C ASP A 126 -9.10 24.53 36.13
N THR A 127 -9.36 24.78 34.85
CA THR A 127 -9.48 23.76 33.80
C THR A 127 -8.10 23.23 33.38
N TRP A 128 -7.20 23.04 34.36
CA TRP A 128 -5.87 22.47 34.22
C TRP A 128 -5.94 20.93 34.18
N GLY A 129 -6.78 20.38 33.31
CA GLY A 129 -6.92 18.93 33.21
C GLY A 129 -7.90 18.41 32.16
N ILE A 130 -8.67 19.27 31.50
CA ILE A 130 -9.42 18.89 30.30
C ILE A 130 -8.69 19.57 29.14
N PRO A 131 -7.94 18.84 28.29
CA PRO A 131 -7.41 19.45 27.08
C PRO A 131 -8.59 20.09 26.35
N PRO A 132 -8.42 21.28 25.75
CA PRO A 132 -9.49 21.87 24.94
C PRO A 132 -10.00 20.81 23.97
N ASP A 133 -11.32 20.70 23.83
CA ASP A 133 -11.93 19.82 22.84
C ASP A 133 -11.62 20.39 21.45
N VAL A 134 -10.40 20.10 21.00
CA VAL A 134 -9.89 20.43 19.66
C VAL A 134 -10.20 19.31 18.68
N THR A 135 -11.11 18.42 19.06
CA THR A 135 -11.61 17.39 18.17
C THR A 135 -12.24 18.08 16.96
N ASN A 136 -11.85 17.65 15.77
CA ASN A 136 -12.30 18.20 14.49
C ASN A 136 -11.69 19.55 14.07
N GLU A 137 -10.66 20.05 14.76
CA GLU A 137 -9.90 21.19 14.23
C GLU A 137 -9.08 20.76 13.00
N PRO A 138 -9.06 21.55 11.91
CA PRO A 138 -8.22 21.28 10.76
C PRO A 138 -6.74 21.24 11.13
N CYS A 139 -5.98 20.36 10.50
CA CYS A 139 -4.56 20.17 10.77
C CYS A 139 -3.79 19.87 9.48
N ASN A 140 -2.46 19.94 9.55
CA ASN A 140 -1.56 19.56 8.48
C ASN A 140 -1.00 18.15 8.76
N PRO A 141 -1.27 17.17 7.88
CA PRO A 141 -0.93 15.76 8.15
C PRO A 141 0.59 15.49 8.14
N LEU A 142 1.39 16.32 7.46
CA LEU A 142 2.86 16.22 7.50
C LEU A 142 3.47 16.90 8.73
N ALA A 143 2.81 17.95 9.24
CA ALA A 143 3.29 18.68 10.41
C ALA A 143 2.84 18.04 11.74
N GLN A 144 1.76 17.25 11.71
CA GLN A 144 1.11 16.68 12.90
C GLN A 144 0.87 17.77 13.97
N ASP A 145 0.36 18.92 13.54
CA ASP A 145 0.21 20.15 14.34
C ASP A 145 -1.02 20.15 15.26
N CYS A 146 -1.36 18.97 15.78
CA CYS A 146 -2.40 18.78 16.79
C CYS A 146 -1.84 18.91 18.22
N PHE A 147 -2.74 18.98 19.20
CA PHE A 147 -2.35 18.85 20.61
C PHE A 147 -1.65 17.49 20.85
N PRO A 148 -0.70 17.39 21.81
CA PRO A 148 0.07 16.15 22.02
C PRO A 148 -0.75 14.88 22.34
N THR A 149 -2.00 15.04 22.76
CA THR A 149 -2.94 13.93 23.02
C THR A 149 -3.83 13.59 21.81
N HIS A 150 -3.55 14.20 20.66
CA HIS A 150 -4.29 14.09 19.41
C HIS A 150 -3.32 13.81 18.26
N LYS A 151 -3.84 13.23 17.20
CA LYS A 151 -3.14 13.03 15.93
C LYS A 151 -3.93 13.64 14.79
N CYS A 152 -3.23 14.09 13.75
CA CYS A 152 -3.85 14.62 12.55
C CYS A 152 -4.20 13.46 11.62
N VAL A 153 -5.49 13.20 11.41
CA VAL A 153 -5.97 12.04 10.67
C VAL A 153 -6.81 12.45 9.47
N PRO A 154 -6.72 11.69 8.36
CA PRO A 154 -7.58 11.91 7.21
C PRO A 154 -9.01 11.43 7.51
N TYR A 155 -10.00 12.17 7.02
CA TYR A 155 -11.42 11.84 7.15
C TYR A 155 -12.21 12.24 5.89
N ALA A 156 -13.43 11.71 5.77
CA ALA A 156 -14.39 12.08 4.73
C ALA A 156 -15.32 13.20 5.21
N THR A 157 -15.34 14.33 4.52
CA THR A 157 -16.23 15.47 4.81
C THR A 157 -17.69 15.18 4.50
N VAL A 158 -17.94 14.28 3.54
CA VAL A 158 -19.28 13.84 3.15
C VAL A 158 -19.61 12.54 3.87
N GLU A 159 -20.67 12.57 4.67
CA GLU A 159 -21.15 11.39 5.39
C GLU A 159 -21.44 10.22 4.43
N GLY A 160 -20.91 9.03 4.76
CA GLY A 160 -21.07 7.82 3.96
C GLY A 160 -20.16 7.73 2.73
N SER A 161 -19.35 8.74 2.46
CA SER A 161 -18.31 8.69 1.42
C SER A 161 -17.09 7.91 1.91
N PRO A 162 -16.50 6.99 1.11
CA PRO A 162 -15.22 6.37 1.43
C PRO A 162 -14.01 7.24 1.04
N PHE A 163 -14.25 8.41 0.44
CA PHE A 163 -13.18 9.31 0.00
C PHE A 163 -12.72 10.18 1.17
N LEU A 164 -11.49 9.95 1.62
CA LEU A 164 -10.82 10.74 2.63
C LEU A 164 -10.24 12.00 1.99
N ASP A 165 -10.86 13.15 2.24
CA ASP A 165 -10.68 14.40 1.48
C ASP A 165 -10.28 15.60 2.35
N ALA A 166 -10.24 15.44 3.67
CA ALA A 166 -9.77 16.46 4.59
C ALA A 166 -9.04 15.84 5.80
N ASP A 167 -8.37 16.68 6.59
CA ASP A 167 -7.63 16.29 7.78
C ASP A 167 -8.18 17.00 9.02
N LYS A 168 -8.18 16.29 10.16
CA LYS A 168 -8.59 16.86 11.44
C LYS A 168 -7.85 16.25 12.63
N CYS A 169 -7.78 16.98 13.72
CA CYS A 169 -7.25 16.47 14.98
C CYS A 169 -8.27 15.53 15.64
N MET A 170 -7.82 14.30 15.94
CA MET A 170 -8.59 13.31 16.69
C MET A 170 -7.82 12.85 17.94
N PRO A 171 -8.51 12.61 19.07
CA PRO A 171 -7.87 12.08 20.27
C PRO A 171 -7.17 10.75 20.00
N ILE A 172 -6.01 10.57 20.62
CA ILE A 172 -5.31 9.28 20.63
C ILE A 172 -5.99 8.39 21.67
N LEU A 173 -6.80 7.44 21.22
CA LEU A 173 -7.52 6.47 22.08
C LEU A 173 -6.94 5.06 22.01
N GLY A 174 -6.10 4.79 21.00
CA GLY A 174 -5.48 3.50 20.76
C GLY A 174 -4.05 3.38 21.24
N ASP A 175 -3.57 2.15 21.32
CA ASP A 175 -2.20 1.77 21.71
C ASP A 175 -1.55 0.78 20.72
N LYS A 176 -2.21 0.50 19.59
CA LYS A 176 -1.70 -0.43 18.59
C LYS A 176 -0.59 0.22 17.75
N SER A 177 0.55 -0.44 17.72
CA SER A 177 1.72 -0.10 16.92
C SER A 177 1.57 -0.50 15.46
N TRP A 178 2.48 -0.02 14.63
CA TRP A 178 2.49 -0.28 13.19
C TRP A 178 2.48 -1.78 12.85
N GLY A 179 1.74 -2.14 11.80
CA GLY A 179 1.59 -3.53 11.36
C GLY A 179 0.56 -4.34 12.14
N GLN A 180 0.00 -3.81 13.23
CA GLN A 180 -1.08 -4.47 13.97
C GLN A 180 -2.45 -4.20 13.31
N PRO A 181 -3.38 -5.16 13.38
CA PRO A 181 -4.73 -4.98 12.85
C PRO A 181 -5.51 -3.94 13.66
N CYS A 182 -6.19 -3.02 12.99
CA CYS A 182 -6.89 -1.89 13.59
C CYS A 182 -8.34 -1.78 13.13
N THR A 183 -9.09 -0.92 13.80
CA THR A 183 -10.46 -0.57 13.43
C THR A 183 -10.62 0.94 13.26
N LEU A 184 -11.53 1.35 12.38
CA LEU A 184 -11.95 2.74 12.20
C LEU A 184 -13.45 2.87 12.51
N SER A 185 -13.82 3.88 13.31
CA SER A 185 -15.21 4.11 13.73
C SER A 185 -16.15 4.52 12.59
N GLY A 186 -15.60 4.93 11.45
CA GLY A 186 -16.32 5.44 10.29
C GLY A 186 -15.44 6.41 9.50
N TRP A 187 -15.77 6.63 8.22
CA TRP A 187 -14.97 7.49 7.34
C TRP A 187 -14.97 8.96 7.78
N SER A 188 -16.08 9.45 8.34
CA SER A 188 -16.23 10.85 8.77
C SER A 188 -15.80 11.08 10.21
N GLU A 189 -16.08 10.12 11.10
CA GLU A 189 -15.64 10.15 12.49
C GLU A 189 -14.12 10.04 12.58
N ALA A 190 -13.53 9.14 11.78
CA ALA A 190 -12.10 8.89 11.66
C ALA A 190 -11.38 8.62 13.00
N GLN A 191 -12.09 8.08 14.00
CA GLN A 191 -11.45 7.58 15.21
C GLN A 191 -10.97 6.16 14.97
N ASP A 192 -9.69 5.90 15.22
CA ASP A 192 -9.11 4.56 15.19
C ASP A 192 -8.57 4.12 16.57
N ASP A 193 -8.08 2.88 16.61
CA ASP A 193 -7.41 2.25 17.76
C ASP A 193 -5.89 2.08 17.56
N CYS A 194 -5.28 2.83 16.63
CA CYS A 194 -3.83 2.95 16.49
C CYS A 194 -3.27 3.96 17.50
N ASP A 195 -1.99 3.80 17.84
CA ASP A 195 -1.27 4.75 18.69
C ASP A 195 -1.12 6.14 18.04
N GLY A 196 -0.43 7.05 18.74
CA GLY A 196 -0.24 8.42 18.29
C GLY A 196 0.65 8.60 17.06
N GLU A 197 1.38 7.56 16.64
CA GLU A 197 2.34 7.62 15.54
C GLU A 197 1.79 7.03 14.24
N GLY A 198 0.52 6.59 14.23
CA GLY A 198 -0.07 6.01 13.04
C GLY A 198 -1.57 6.20 12.90
N PHE A 199 -2.09 5.69 11.79
CA PHE A 199 -3.51 5.72 11.45
C PHE A 199 -3.95 4.37 10.89
N CYS A 200 -5.24 4.05 11.05
CA CYS A 200 -5.79 2.81 10.52
C CYS A 200 -6.02 2.90 9.00
N TRP A 201 -5.22 2.16 8.23
CA TRP A 201 -5.17 2.26 6.76
C TRP A 201 -5.52 0.94 6.07
N ASN A 202 -5.71 0.98 4.75
CA ASN A 202 -6.17 -0.14 3.92
C ASN A 202 -7.44 -0.77 4.51
N LEU A 203 -8.50 0.05 4.57
CA LEU A 203 -9.73 -0.24 5.29
C LEU A 203 -10.66 -1.13 4.46
N HIS A 204 -11.21 -2.15 5.11
CA HIS A 204 -12.18 -3.08 4.53
C HIS A 204 -13.36 -3.28 5.48
N TRP A 205 -14.54 -3.51 4.92
CA TRP A 205 -15.72 -3.80 5.70
C TRP A 205 -15.77 -5.29 6.07
N ILE A 206 -15.44 -5.61 7.32
CA ILE A 206 -15.39 -6.97 7.85
C ILE A 206 -16.29 -7.04 9.08
N GLU A 207 -17.30 -7.92 9.04
CA GLU A 207 -18.22 -8.18 10.16
C GLU A 207 -18.93 -6.94 10.74
N GLY A 208 -19.17 -5.92 9.90
CA GLY A 208 -19.85 -4.70 10.33
C GLY A 208 -18.94 -3.62 10.89
N GLN A 209 -17.62 -3.74 10.71
CA GLN A 209 -16.63 -2.73 11.10
C GLN A 209 -15.66 -2.45 9.96
N LEU A 210 -15.13 -1.23 9.91
CA LEU A 210 -13.97 -0.93 9.06
C LEU A 210 -12.73 -1.45 9.78
N GLN A 211 -12.03 -2.40 9.15
CA GLN A 211 -10.80 -2.99 9.67
C GLN A 211 -9.66 -2.72 8.70
N GLY A 212 -8.45 -2.52 9.24
CA GLY A 212 -7.25 -2.25 8.45
C GLY A 212 -5.99 -2.62 9.21
N THR A 213 -4.87 -1.95 8.88
CA THR A 213 -3.60 -2.06 9.60
C THR A 213 -3.11 -0.69 10.05
N CYS A 214 -2.56 -0.60 11.26
CA CYS A 214 -1.91 0.63 11.71
C CYS A 214 -0.67 0.90 10.87
N VAL A 215 -0.60 2.08 10.27
CA VAL A 215 0.54 2.52 9.47
C VAL A 215 1.08 3.86 9.97
N PRO A 216 2.40 4.10 9.86
CA PRO A 216 2.98 5.37 10.29
C PRO A 216 2.49 6.55 9.45
N PHE A 217 2.50 7.75 10.02
CA PHE A 217 2.39 8.98 9.24
C PHE A 217 3.67 9.25 8.44
N CYS A 218 3.52 9.85 7.26
CA CYS A 218 4.65 10.45 6.57
C CYS A 218 5.19 11.63 7.36
N VAL A 219 6.51 11.80 7.35
CA VAL A 219 7.16 12.96 7.98
C VAL A 219 8.02 13.72 6.97
N GLY A 220 8.36 14.95 7.29
CA GLY A 220 9.22 15.81 6.48
C GLY A 220 8.45 16.81 5.61
N SER A 221 9.16 17.42 4.68
CA SER A 221 8.57 18.40 3.75
C SER A 221 7.95 17.70 2.54
N PRO A 222 6.99 18.31 1.83
CA PRO A 222 6.44 17.76 0.59
C PRO A 222 7.48 17.37 -0.47
N GLN A 223 8.65 18.01 -0.48
CA GLN A 223 9.75 17.71 -1.41
C GLN A 223 10.74 16.64 -0.91
N ASN A 224 10.61 16.24 0.36
CA ASN A 224 11.50 15.28 1.02
C ASN A 224 10.70 14.51 2.09
N LEU A 225 9.74 13.74 1.61
CA LEU A 225 8.90 12.88 2.42
C LEU A 225 9.70 11.66 2.88
N MET A 226 9.52 11.29 4.13
CA MET A 226 10.25 10.19 4.76
C MET A 226 9.28 9.27 5.50
N CYS A 227 9.64 7.99 5.49
CA CYS A 227 9.00 6.93 6.26
C CYS A 227 10.10 6.08 6.93
N PRO A 228 9.75 5.25 7.93
CA PRO A 228 10.67 4.25 8.46
C PRO A 228 11.26 3.37 7.36
N ALA A 229 12.44 2.77 7.61
CA ALA A 229 13.05 1.87 6.63
C ALA A 229 12.10 0.72 6.26
N GLY A 230 11.98 0.42 4.96
CA GLY A 230 11.02 -0.56 4.44
C GLY A 230 9.60 -0.03 4.25
N TRP A 231 9.40 1.28 4.34
CA TRP A 231 8.14 1.95 4.07
C TRP A 231 8.33 3.09 3.08
N ASN A 232 7.30 3.38 2.31
CA ASN A 232 7.28 4.51 1.37
C ASN A 232 6.11 5.43 1.67
N CYS A 233 6.27 6.73 1.43
CA CYS A 233 5.21 7.67 1.69
C CYS A 233 4.19 7.67 0.55
N LEU A 234 2.93 7.39 0.88
CA LEU A 234 1.78 7.69 0.05
C LEU A 234 1.28 9.09 0.42
N PHE A 235 1.48 10.04 -0.49
CA PHE A 235 1.06 11.42 -0.30
C PHE A 235 0.11 11.86 -1.42
N SER A 236 -1.16 12.09 -1.08
CA SER A 236 -2.20 12.55 -2.01
C SER A 236 -3.32 13.27 -1.26
N GLY A 237 -3.39 14.59 -1.39
CA GLY A 237 -4.39 15.40 -0.70
C GLY A 237 -4.28 15.27 0.83
N ALA A 238 -5.33 14.74 1.46
CA ALA A 238 -5.38 14.47 2.90
C ALA A 238 -4.58 13.22 3.33
N ILE A 239 -4.25 12.34 2.39
CA ILE A 239 -3.52 11.11 2.71
C ILE A 239 -2.03 11.43 2.77
N ALA A 240 -1.42 11.30 3.95
CA ALA A 240 0.03 11.37 4.16
C ALA A 240 0.49 10.22 5.06
N LEU A 241 0.39 9.00 4.54
CA LEU A 241 0.62 7.76 5.29
C LEU A 241 1.72 6.92 4.65
N CYS A 242 2.47 6.22 5.49
CA CYS A 242 3.48 5.29 5.04
C CYS A 242 2.81 3.97 4.63
N SER A 243 3.19 3.43 3.47
CA SER A 243 2.82 2.10 3.03
C SER A 243 4.01 1.16 3.17
N LYS A 244 3.77 -0.07 3.64
CA LYS A 244 4.84 -1.05 3.85
C LYS A 244 5.27 -1.59 2.49
N GLN A 245 6.54 -1.37 2.15
CA GLN A 245 7.12 -1.94 0.94
C GLN A 245 7.38 -3.43 1.13
N CYS A 246 7.32 -4.15 0.02
CA CYS A 246 7.50 -5.59 -0.02
C CYS A 246 8.18 -6.01 -1.33
N ASP A 247 8.59 -7.27 -1.37
CA ASP A 247 9.12 -7.91 -2.56
C ASP A 247 8.05 -8.86 -3.16
N PRO A 248 7.67 -8.68 -4.44
CA PRO A 248 6.64 -9.49 -5.08
C PRO A 248 7.06 -10.96 -5.30
N LEU A 249 8.35 -11.27 -5.31
CA LEU A 249 8.88 -12.63 -5.40
C LEU A 249 8.93 -13.30 -4.03
N MET A 250 9.20 -12.55 -2.96
CA MET A 250 9.26 -13.09 -1.59
C MET A 250 7.91 -13.12 -0.86
N GLN A 251 6.98 -12.21 -1.19
CA GLN A 251 5.68 -12.04 -0.52
C GLN A 251 5.82 -11.84 1.00
N ASP A 252 6.68 -10.91 1.42
CA ASP A 252 7.02 -10.60 2.81
C ASP A 252 6.01 -9.67 3.53
N CYS A 253 4.73 -9.90 3.25
CA CYS A 253 3.61 -9.21 3.87
C CYS A 253 3.06 -9.97 5.10
N PRO A 254 2.38 -9.26 6.03
CA PRO A 254 1.68 -9.92 7.14
C PRO A 254 0.62 -10.93 6.68
N LEU A 255 0.13 -11.75 7.62
CA LEU A 255 -0.95 -12.71 7.34
C LEU A 255 -2.18 -11.97 6.78
N ASP A 256 -2.81 -12.57 5.75
CA ASP A 256 -3.94 -12.02 4.98
C ASP A 256 -3.60 -10.84 4.04
N TYR A 257 -2.33 -10.47 3.91
CA TYR A 257 -1.83 -9.47 2.95
C TYR A 257 -0.98 -10.12 1.86
N GLY A 258 -0.97 -9.50 0.68
CA GLY A 258 -0.09 -9.84 -0.44
C GLY A 258 0.73 -8.63 -0.88
N CYS A 259 1.85 -8.90 -1.55
CA CYS A 259 2.69 -7.86 -2.12
C CYS A 259 2.27 -7.57 -3.55
N TYR A 260 1.78 -6.35 -3.80
CA TYR A 260 1.19 -5.96 -5.08
C TYR A 260 1.80 -4.66 -5.59
N TRP A 261 1.85 -4.53 -6.93
CA TRP A 261 2.24 -3.27 -7.58
C TRP A 261 1.08 -2.27 -7.53
N THR A 262 1.29 -1.12 -6.91
CA THR A 262 0.28 -0.06 -6.74
C THR A 262 0.38 1.05 -7.77
N GLY A 263 1.33 0.95 -8.72
CA GLY A 263 1.57 1.94 -9.78
C GLY A 263 2.90 2.68 -9.64
N ASN A 264 3.41 2.79 -8.41
CA ASN A 264 4.66 3.47 -8.09
C ASN A 264 5.60 2.64 -7.21
N ALA A 265 5.07 1.67 -6.45
CA ALA A 265 5.85 0.78 -5.60
C ALA A 265 5.16 -0.58 -5.46
N PHE A 266 5.90 -1.52 -4.87
CA PHE A 266 5.32 -2.76 -4.34
C PHE A 266 4.95 -2.55 -2.88
N ASP A 267 3.66 -2.68 -2.57
CA ASP A 267 3.13 -2.43 -1.25
C ASP A 267 2.29 -3.62 -0.75
N CYS A 268 2.30 -3.83 0.57
CA CYS A 268 1.42 -4.80 1.21
C CYS A 268 -0.02 -4.29 1.22
N SER A 269 -0.89 -5.02 0.53
CA SER A 269 -2.34 -4.77 0.54
C SER A 269 -3.10 -6.02 0.96
N LEU A 270 -4.29 -5.85 1.53
CA LEU A 270 -5.13 -6.98 1.92
C LEU A 270 -5.46 -7.80 0.67
N VAL A 271 -5.36 -9.12 0.78
CA VAL A 271 -5.79 -10.02 -0.28
C VAL A 271 -7.31 -9.92 -0.42
N GLY A 272 -7.79 -9.64 -1.63
CA GLY A 272 -9.22 -9.55 -1.93
C GLY A 272 -9.90 -10.93 -1.98
N THR A 273 -10.66 -11.19 -3.04
CA THR A 273 -11.11 -12.54 -3.39
C THR A 273 -10.18 -13.09 -4.48
N PRO A 274 -9.07 -13.74 -4.10
CA PRO A 274 -7.93 -13.85 -5.01
C PRO A 274 -8.18 -14.88 -6.10
N ALA A 275 -8.03 -14.43 -7.34
CA ALA A 275 -8.01 -15.20 -8.57
C ALA A 275 -6.60 -15.79 -8.80
N GLY A 276 -6.58 -17.01 -9.35
CA GLY A 276 -5.36 -17.73 -9.70
C GLY A 276 -4.84 -17.39 -11.11
N ASP A 277 -3.81 -18.12 -11.53
CA ASP A 277 -3.23 -17.95 -12.87
C ASP A 277 -4.29 -18.03 -13.99
N LEU A 278 -4.20 -17.12 -14.96
CA LEU A 278 -5.10 -17.05 -16.13
C LEU A 278 -6.57 -16.75 -15.79
N GLU A 279 -6.89 -16.41 -14.55
CA GLU A 279 -8.21 -15.96 -14.14
C GLU A 279 -8.33 -14.43 -14.26
N SER A 280 -9.57 -13.95 -14.33
CA SER A 280 -9.87 -12.52 -14.51
C SER A 280 -9.63 -11.74 -13.23
N CYS A 281 -9.23 -10.49 -13.36
CA CYS A 281 -9.04 -9.55 -12.26
C CYS A 281 -9.44 -8.14 -12.70
N ASP A 282 -9.80 -7.30 -11.73
CA ASP A 282 -10.11 -5.88 -11.95
C ASP A 282 -9.10 -4.98 -11.22
N MET A 283 -8.70 -5.38 -10.01
CA MET A 283 -7.74 -4.70 -9.16
C MET A 283 -6.45 -5.50 -8.98
N HIS A 284 -5.37 -4.81 -8.60
CA HIS A 284 -4.05 -5.41 -8.37
C HIS A 284 -4.08 -6.49 -7.29
N ASN A 285 -4.90 -6.33 -6.25
CA ASN A 285 -5.06 -7.26 -5.13
C ASN A 285 -6.19 -8.29 -5.32
N ASP A 286 -6.78 -8.35 -6.52
CA ASP A 286 -7.71 -9.42 -6.90
C ASP A 286 -6.97 -10.70 -7.27
N CYS A 287 -5.65 -10.66 -7.45
CA CYS A 287 -4.85 -11.86 -7.74
C CYS A 287 -4.29 -12.47 -6.45
N LEU A 288 -3.98 -13.77 -6.47
CA LEU A 288 -3.24 -14.41 -5.38
C LEU A 288 -1.89 -13.69 -5.12
N PRO A 289 -1.41 -13.65 -3.86
CA PRO A 289 -0.02 -13.29 -3.55
C PRO A 289 0.96 -14.02 -4.50
N GLY A 290 1.87 -13.27 -5.11
CA GLY A 290 2.78 -13.77 -6.14
C GLY A 290 2.29 -13.60 -7.57
N PHE A 291 1.14 -12.97 -7.79
CA PHE A 291 0.57 -12.70 -9.11
C PHE A 291 0.31 -11.20 -9.32
N ALA A 292 0.37 -10.79 -10.58
CA ALA A 292 0.05 -9.45 -11.05
C ALA A 292 -1.23 -9.47 -11.88
N CYS A 293 -2.08 -8.45 -11.72
CA CYS A 293 -3.21 -8.21 -12.61
C CYS A 293 -2.75 -7.40 -13.82
N VAL A 294 -2.72 -8.01 -15.01
CA VAL A 294 -2.20 -7.39 -16.24
C VAL A 294 -3.18 -7.52 -17.40
N GLY A 295 -3.01 -6.68 -18.43
CA GLY A 295 -3.89 -6.71 -19.60
C GLY A 295 -3.92 -8.08 -20.30
N LYS A 296 -5.12 -8.53 -20.64
CA LYS A 296 -5.39 -9.84 -21.28
C LYS A 296 -4.61 -10.10 -22.57
N ALA A 297 -4.18 -9.05 -23.26
CA ALA A 297 -3.33 -9.15 -24.44
C ALA A 297 -1.96 -9.78 -24.15
N LEU A 298 -1.44 -9.64 -22.92
CA LEU A 298 -0.15 -10.15 -22.48
C LEU A 298 -0.23 -11.57 -21.91
N VAL A 299 -1.44 -12.04 -21.60
CA VAL A 299 -1.70 -13.33 -20.95
C VAL A 299 -2.57 -14.19 -21.87
N PRO A 300 -1.95 -14.98 -22.76
CA PRO A 300 -2.68 -15.90 -23.62
C PRO A 300 -3.54 -16.83 -22.79
N THR A 301 -4.69 -17.25 -23.33
CA THR A 301 -5.61 -18.19 -22.70
C THR A 301 -6.28 -17.71 -21.40
N CYS A 302 -6.16 -16.43 -21.08
CA CYS A 302 -6.90 -15.84 -19.97
C CYS A 302 -8.42 -16.08 -20.09
N THR A 303 -8.97 -16.58 -18.99
CA THR A 303 -10.35 -16.96 -18.80
C THR A 303 -11.16 -15.82 -18.17
N GLY A 304 -12.46 -15.78 -18.46
CA GLY A 304 -13.35 -14.74 -17.94
C GLY A 304 -13.59 -13.55 -18.89
N GLY A 305 -14.45 -12.64 -18.44
CA GLY A 305 -14.97 -11.52 -19.22
C GLY A 305 -14.16 -10.22 -19.10
N ASP A 306 -13.34 -10.10 -18.06
CA ASP A 306 -12.63 -8.86 -17.73
C ASP A 306 -11.44 -8.60 -18.67
N PRO A 307 -11.02 -7.32 -18.82
CA PRO A 307 -9.93 -6.94 -19.70
C PRO A 307 -8.55 -7.32 -19.17
N ASN A 308 -8.46 -7.70 -17.89
CA ASN A 308 -7.21 -8.06 -17.21
C ASN A 308 -7.25 -9.47 -16.65
N CYS A 309 -6.06 -10.02 -16.41
CA CYS A 309 -5.84 -11.39 -16.01
C CYS A 309 -4.66 -11.51 -15.06
N CYS A 310 -4.76 -12.43 -14.10
CA CYS A 310 -3.68 -12.73 -13.19
C CYS A 310 -2.59 -13.53 -13.90
N THR A 311 -1.33 -13.14 -13.67
CA THR A 311 -0.15 -13.87 -14.14
C THR A 311 0.95 -13.83 -13.08
N PRO A 312 1.76 -14.89 -12.91
CA PRO A 312 2.74 -14.92 -11.83
C PRO A 312 3.90 -13.94 -12.07
N TRP A 313 4.43 -13.41 -10.97
CA TRP A 313 5.75 -12.80 -10.93
C TRP A 313 6.82 -13.88 -11.15
N CYS A 314 7.95 -13.51 -11.73
CA CYS A 314 9.07 -14.39 -11.99
C CYS A 314 10.41 -13.67 -11.79
N ASP A 315 11.46 -14.43 -11.47
CA ASP A 315 12.83 -13.91 -11.35
C ASP A 315 13.52 -13.98 -12.72
N VAL A 316 13.83 -12.82 -13.32
CA VAL A 316 14.49 -12.75 -14.65
C VAL A 316 15.97 -13.16 -14.63
N THR A 317 16.57 -13.27 -13.44
CA THR A 317 17.94 -13.72 -13.25
C THR A 317 18.03 -15.23 -13.04
N ALA A 318 16.89 -15.87 -12.72
CA ALA A 318 16.75 -17.31 -12.61
C ALA A 318 16.37 -17.97 -13.96
N PRO A 319 16.47 -19.32 -14.05
CA PRO A 319 15.90 -20.05 -15.18
C PRO A 319 14.39 -19.77 -15.31
N ASP A 320 13.94 -19.56 -16.55
CA ASP A 320 12.54 -19.22 -16.85
C ASP A 320 11.56 -20.23 -16.23
N SER A 321 10.76 -19.74 -15.27
CA SER A 321 9.74 -20.50 -14.55
C SER A 321 8.36 -20.42 -15.20
N CYS A 322 8.20 -19.63 -16.26
CA CYS A 322 6.93 -19.39 -16.91
C CYS A 322 6.51 -20.55 -17.81
N GLN A 323 5.20 -20.81 -17.84
CA GLN A 323 4.64 -21.83 -18.72
C GLN A 323 4.42 -21.27 -20.13
N ALA A 324 5.04 -21.92 -21.12
CA ALA A 324 4.83 -21.62 -22.52
C ALA A 324 3.32 -21.59 -22.86
N PRO A 325 2.86 -20.63 -23.68
CA PRO A 325 3.65 -19.75 -24.54
C PRO A 325 4.20 -18.48 -23.87
N ARG A 326 4.01 -18.28 -22.56
CA ARG A 326 4.58 -17.14 -21.83
C ARG A 326 6.05 -17.40 -21.50
N SER A 327 6.81 -16.33 -21.35
CA SER A 327 8.20 -16.31 -20.87
C SER A 327 8.35 -15.27 -19.76
N CYS A 328 9.40 -15.40 -18.95
CA CYS A 328 9.71 -14.41 -17.94
C CYS A 328 10.27 -13.13 -18.59
N VAL A 329 9.49 -12.06 -18.57
CA VAL A 329 9.86 -10.75 -19.14
C VAL A 329 10.05 -9.74 -18.01
N ALA A 330 11.12 -8.96 -18.06
CA ALA A 330 11.40 -7.93 -17.07
C ALA A 330 10.22 -6.96 -16.92
N PHE A 331 9.85 -6.66 -15.67
CA PHE A 331 8.74 -5.77 -15.38
C PHE A 331 9.10 -4.30 -15.63
N PHE A 332 10.35 -3.94 -15.30
CA PHE A 332 10.89 -2.61 -15.55
C PHE A 332 11.73 -2.58 -16.83
N ASP A 333 11.74 -1.42 -17.48
CA ASP A 333 12.66 -1.15 -18.58
C ASP A 333 14.13 -1.21 -18.11
N GLU A 334 15.05 -1.46 -19.04
CA GLU A 334 16.47 -1.59 -18.76
C GLU A 334 17.01 -0.35 -18.02
N GLY A 335 17.54 -0.59 -16.81
CA GLY A 335 18.09 0.47 -15.94
C GLY A 335 17.05 1.37 -15.26
N GLN A 336 15.75 1.07 -15.36
CA GLN A 336 14.67 1.82 -14.70
C GLN A 336 14.14 1.14 -13.43
N ALA A 337 14.55 -0.10 -13.15
CA ALA A 337 14.16 -0.80 -11.94
C ALA A 337 14.65 -0.03 -10.69
N PRO A 338 13.78 0.22 -9.69
CA PRO A 338 14.23 0.74 -8.42
C PRO A 338 15.20 -0.24 -7.72
N PRO A 339 16.08 0.25 -6.83
CA PRO A 339 16.99 -0.61 -6.10
C PRO A 339 16.27 -1.77 -5.41
N GLY A 340 16.70 -3.00 -5.69
CA GLY A 340 16.10 -4.21 -5.12
C GLY A 340 15.02 -4.88 -5.97
N TYR A 341 14.66 -4.33 -7.13
CA TYR A 341 13.63 -4.93 -8.01
C TYR A 341 14.11 -5.22 -9.45
N ALA A 342 15.43 -5.26 -9.67
CA ALA A 342 15.99 -5.50 -11.01
C ALA A 342 15.79 -6.92 -11.53
N ASP A 343 15.49 -7.85 -10.63
CA ASP A 343 15.18 -9.26 -10.86
C ASP A 343 13.68 -9.53 -11.07
N VAL A 344 12.81 -8.53 -10.82
CA VAL A 344 11.37 -8.70 -10.95
C VAL A 344 10.93 -8.72 -12.41
N GLY A 345 10.27 -9.81 -12.79
CA GLY A 345 9.61 -10.00 -14.08
C GLY A 345 8.19 -10.55 -13.96
N LEU A 346 7.53 -10.67 -15.10
CA LEU A 346 6.19 -11.21 -15.27
C LEU A 346 6.18 -12.34 -16.29
N CYS A 347 5.35 -13.34 -16.05
CA CYS A 347 5.05 -14.34 -17.07
C CYS A 347 4.08 -13.77 -18.12
N VAL A 348 4.60 -13.33 -19.27
CA VAL A 348 3.80 -12.76 -20.38
C VAL A 348 4.36 -13.20 -21.74
N ILE A 349 3.69 -12.83 -22.84
CA ILE A 349 4.20 -13.07 -24.21
C ILE A 349 5.09 -11.95 -24.75
#